data_AF-A0AA40EM91-F1
#
_entry.id   AF-A0AA40EM91-F1
#
_cell.length_a   1.000
_cell.length_b   1.000
_cell.length_c   1.000
_cell.angle_alpha   90.00
_cell.angle_beta   90.00
_cell.angle_gamma   90.00
#
_symmetry.space_group_name_H-M   'P 1'
#
loop_
_entity.id
_entity.type
_entity.pdbx_description
1 polymer ?
#
loop_
_entity_poly.entity_id
_entity_poly.type
_entity_poly.pdbx_seq_one_letter_code
_entity_poly.pdbx_strand_id
1 'polypeptide(L)'
;KTRARSPEPAKARTVISQACNNDNRSVQPADLASMHEIFFDLTDPTFPIVYRERFVQELSNNTRSDSVRALSYAMALVAITVSSEHAHLEDQCYKSARLYLDRCEPGPANLYFASINTLQALLFVARFDITDSQITKAWMTLGRADRLSNLLKLNQMDNQEMARGSRSDCGKSLPLTKDPLLLEERGRSFWALFILESYASNRSGLACQLGSSWAFF
;
A
#
# COMPACT_ATOMS: atom_id res chain seq x y z
N LYS A 1 1.49 -29.13 -43.10
CA LYS A 1 0.74 -27.95 -42.58
C LYS A 1 1.36 -27.54 -41.25
N THR A 2 2.33 -26.63 -41.32
CA THR A 2 3.18 -26.17 -40.22
C THR A 2 2.45 -25.05 -39.49
N ARG A 3 2.11 -25.24 -38.20
CA ARG A 3 1.44 -24.22 -37.37
C ARG A 3 2.50 -23.50 -36.54
N ALA A 4 2.65 -22.20 -36.82
CA ALA A 4 3.56 -21.30 -36.12
C ALA A 4 3.24 -21.25 -34.62
N ARG A 5 4.29 -21.38 -33.79
CA ARG A 5 4.25 -21.26 -32.33
C ARG A 5 4.46 -19.78 -32.01
N SER A 6 3.43 -19.14 -31.46
CA SER A 6 3.51 -17.76 -30.95
C SER A 6 4.50 -17.70 -29.78
N PRO A 7 5.37 -16.69 -29.68
CA PRO A 7 6.29 -16.57 -28.55
C PRO A 7 5.57 -16.06 -27.29
N GLU A 8 5.91 -16.70 -26.20
CA GLU A 8 5.43 -16.55 -24.82
C GLU A 8 6.01 -15.28 -24.15
N PRO A 9 5.21 -14.49 -23.40
CA PRO A 9 5.62 -13.19 -22.84
C PRO A 9 6.65 -13.27 -21.70
N ALA A 10 6.94 -14.46 -21.17
CA ALA A 10 7.82 -14.66 -20.03
C ALA A 10 9.30 -14.38 -20.33
N LYS A 11 9.74 -14.49 -21.60
CA LYS A 11 11.15 -14.34 -21.98
C LYS A 11 11.63 -12.88 -22.04
N ALA A 12 10.73 -11.91 -22.12
CA ALA A 12 11.10 -10.50 -22.16
C ALA A 12 11.60 -9.99 -20.79
N ARG A 13 11.13 -10.57 -19.67
CA ARG A 13 11.57 -10.19 -18.32
C ARG A 13 12.93 -10.81 -17.93
N THR A 14 13.28 -11.97 -18.48
CA THR A 14 14.54 -12.65 -18.15
C THR A 14 15.79 -11.90 -18.66
N VAL A 15 15.66 -11.09 -19.71
CA VAL A 15 16.79 -10.29 -20.22
C VAL A 15 17.09 -9.08 -19.34
N ILE A 16 16.14 -8.63 -18.52
CA ILE A 16 16.30 -7.48 -17.62
C ILE A 16 17.00 -7.90 -16.30
N SER A 17 16.93 -9.18 -15.92
CA SER A 17 17.49 -9.65 -14.64
C SER A 17 19.01 -9.83 -14.61
N GLN A 18 19.73 -9.62 -15.72
CA GLN A 18 21.18 -9.82 -15.81
C GLN A 18 22.01 -8.54 -15.85
N ALA A 19 21.39 -7.37 -15.64
CA ALA A 19 22.09 -6.08 -15.57
C ALA A 19 22.13 -5.44 -14.17
N CYS A 20 21.68 -6.12 -13.11
CA CYS A 20 21.86 -5.64 -11.74
C CYS A 20 23.30 -5.89 -11.26
N ASN A 21 24.24 -5.17 -11.88
CA ASN A 21 25.47 -4.81 -11.19
C ASN A 21 25.10 -3.97 -9.97
N ASN A 22 25.85 -4.22 -8.90
CA ASN A 22 25.64 -3.81 -7.54
C ASN A 22 25.84 -2.28 -7.32
N ASP A 23 25.08 -1.46 -8.04
CA ASP A 23 24.97 -0.03 -7.80
C ASP A 23 24.09 0.18 -6.56
N ASN A 24 24.72 0.15 -5.39
CA ASN A 24 24.08 0.49 -4.10
C ASN A 24 23.84 2.02 -4.01
N ARG A 25 23.27 2.62 -5.06
CA ARG A 25 22.94 4.05 -5.14
C ARG A 25 21.72 4.31 -4.28
N SER A 26 21.90 4.90 -3.11
CA SER A 26 20.77 5.29 -2.26
C SER A 26 19.78 6.18 -3.03
N VAL A 27 18.49 5.88 -2.88
CA VAL A 27 17.40 6.68 -3.44
C VAL A 27 17.51 8.12 -2.94
N GLN A 28 17.72 9.08 -3.85
CA GLN A 28 17.84 10.49 -3.48
C GLN A 28 16.45 11.11 -3.25
N PRO A 29 16.35 12.19 -2.46
CA PRO A 29 15.08 12.89 -2.26
C PRO A 29 14.46 13.42 -3.57
N ALA A 30 15.30 13.82 -4.52
CA ALA A 30 14.84 14.28 -5.85
C ALA A 30 14.21 13.14 -6.66
N ASP A 31 14.81 11.94 -6.62
CA ASP A 31 14.26 10.74 -7.27
C ASP A 31 12.89 10.39 -6.68
N LEU A 32 12.76 10.42 -5.34
CA LEU A 32 11.48 10.19 -4.67
C LEU A 32 10.41 11.19 -5.10
N ALA A 33 10.74 12.48 -5.14
CA ALA A 33 9.81 13.52 -5.56
C ALA A 33 9.34 13.30 -7.02
N SER A 34 10.26 12.97 -7.93
CA SER A 34 9.93 12.63 -9.32
C SER A 34 8.98 11.43 -9.40
N MET A 35 9.25 10.36 -8.64
CA MET A 35 8.38 9.19 -8.57
C MET A 35 7.01 9.48 -7.95
N HIS A 36 6.92 10.42 -6.99
CA HIS A 36 5.63 10.85 -6.44
C HIS A 36 4.78 11.58 -7.48
N GLU A 37 5.38 12.43 -8.32
CA GLU A 37 4.66 13.07 -9.43
C GLU A 37 4.13 12.03 -10.42
N ILE A 38 4.98 11.08 -10.83
CA ILE A 38 4.57 9.96 -11.70
C ILE A 38 3.43 9.16 -11.07
N PHE A 39 3.51 8.90 -9.75
CA PHE A 39 2.46 8.20 -9.02
C PHE A 39 1.12 8.92 -9.15
N PHE A 40 1.08 10.22 -8.87
CA PHE A 40 -0.17 10.98 -8.88
C PHE A 40 -0.71 11.21 -10.30
N ASP A 41 0.16 11.27 -11.31
CA ASP A 41 -0.29 11.46 -12.68
C ASP A 41 -0.82 10.17 -13.30
N LEU A 42 -0.22 9.01 -12.98
CA LEU A 42 -0.50 7.75 -13.67
C LEU A 42 -1.20 6.69 -12.81
N THR A 43 -0.95 6.66 -11.50
CA THR A 43 -1.54 5.65 -10.61
C THR A 43 -2.78 6.16 -9.90
N ASP A 44 -2.73 7.37 -9.33
CA ASP A 44 -3.84 7.92 -8.53
C ASP A 44 -5.19 7.87 -9.26
N PRO A 45 -5.32 8.21 -10.57
CA PRO A 45 -6.59 8.11 -11.29
C PRO A 45 -7.23 6.72 -11.29
N THR A 46 -6.43 5.66 -11.10
CA THR A 46 -6.90 4.26 -11.09
C THR A 46 -6.98 3.65 -9.69
N PHE A 47 -6.29 4.23 -8.71
CA PHE A 47 -6.22 3.72 -7.35
C PHE A 47 -6.09 4.87 -6.33
N PRO A 48 -7.12 5.74 -6.21
CA PRO A 48 -7.01 7.03 -5.54
C PRO A 48 -7.22 6.92 -4.02
N ILE A 49 -6.31 6.22 -3.34
CA ILE A 49 -6.37 6.02 -1.89
C ILE A 49 -5.55 7.05 -1.10
N VAL A 50 -4.84 7.98 -1.76
CA VAL A 50 -4.00 9.01 -1.12
C VAL A 50 -4.36 10.38 -1.70
N TYR A 51 -4.71 11.34 -0.85
CA TYR A 51 -4.88 12.71 -1.30
C TYR A 51 -3.53 13.45 -1.40
N ARG A 52 -3.29 14.08 -2.55
CA ARG A 52 -2.00 14.70 -2.92
C ARG A 52 -1.56 15.77 -1.95
N GLU A 53 -2.39 16.77 -1.69
CA GLU A 53 -2.03 17.93 -0.86
C GLU A 53 -1.79 17.51 0.59
N ARG A 54 -2.59 16.57 1.11
CA ARG A 54 -2.39 16.01 2.45
C ARG A 54 -1.05 15.29 2.54
N PHE A 55 -0.75 14.43 1.56
CA PHE A 55 0.51 13.69 1.54
C PHE A 55 1.72 14.63 1.48
N VAL A 56 1.69 15.64 0.61
CA VAL A 56 2.78 16.63 0.48
C VAL A 56 2.99 17.41 1.79
N GLN A 57 1.90 17.85 2.43
CA GLN A 57 1.97 18.54 3.73
C GLN A 57 2.51 17.63 4.85
N GLU A 58 2.10 16.36 4.88
CA GLU A 58 2.61 15.41 5.87
C GLU A 58 4.08 15.08 5.64
N LEU A 59 4.51 14.97 4.38
CA LEU A 59 5.90 14.72 4.02
C LEU A 59 6.83 15.87 4.46
N SER A 60 6.37 17.12 4.33
CA SER A 60 7.12 18.30 4.80
C SER A 60 7.11 18.43 6.32
N ASN A 61 5.99 18.16 6.97
CA ASN A 61 5.83 18.41 8.41
C ASN A 61 6.35 17.26 9.27
N ASN A 62 6.30 16.02 8.76
CA ASN A 62 6.57 14.80 9.51
C ASN A 62 7.61 13.91 8.82
N THR A 63 8.70 14.50 8.32
CA THR A 63 9.76 13.77 7.58
C THR A 63 10.41 12.63 8.38
N ARG A 64 10.29 12.64 9.71
CA ARG A 64 10.79 11.58 10.61
C ARG A 64 9.76 10.47 10.90
N SER A 65 8.51 10.62 10.46
CA SER A 65 7.48 9.61 10.68
C SER A 65 7.73 8.38 9.81
N ASP A 66 7.95 7.23 10.45
CA ASP A 66 8.14 5.96 9.72
C ASP A 66 6.91 5.64 8.84
N SER A 67 5.69 5.98 9.28
CA SER A 67 4.47 5.75 8.47
C SER A 67 4.43 6.58 7.19
N VAL A 68 4.85 7.85 7.24
CA VAL A 68 4.93 8.72 6.06
C VAL A 68 6.05 8.25 5.13
N ARG A 69 7.18 7.79 5.67
CA ARG A 69 8.28 7.21 4.89
C ARG A 69 7.89 5.90 4.23
N ALA A 70 7.19 5.02 4.95
CA ALA A 70 6.65 3.78 4.40
C ALA A 70 5.75 4.06 3.20
N LEU A 71 4.81 5.02 3.35
CA LEU A 71 3.92 5.43 2.27
C LEU A 71 4.69 6.02 1.09
N SER A 72 5.63 6.93 1.36
CA SER A 72 6.47 7.58 0.35
C SER A 72 7.24 6.57 -0.52
N TYR A 73 7.89 5.57 0.08
CA TYR A 73 8.59 4.53 -0.67
C TYR A 73 7.63 3.56 -1.36
N ALA A 74 6.46 3.28 -0.78
CA ALA A 74 5.45 2.42 -1.42
C ALA A 74 4.81 3.07 -2.65
N MET A 75 4.54 4.38 -2.60
CA MET A 75 4.10 5.16 -3.78
C MET A 75 5.17 5.16 -4.87
N ALA A 76 6.43 5.39 -4.49
CA ALA A 76 7.56 5.35 -5.42
C ALA A 76 7.72 3.98 -6.09
N LEU A 77 7.63 2.90 -5.31
CA LEU A 77 7.64 1.53 -5.81
C LEU A 77 6.56 1.29 -6.87
N VAL A 78 5.34 1.78 -6.62
CA VAL A 78 4.24 1.63 -7.56
C VAL A 78 4.45 2.49 -8.82
N ALA A 79 4.98 3.70 -8.69
CA ALA A 79 5.35 4.56 -9.83
C ALA A 79 6.36 3.88 -10.76
N ILE A 80 7.34 3.16 -10.20
CA ILE A 80 8.33 2.41 -10.97
C ILE A 80 7.67 1.31 -11.83
N THR A 81 6.55 0.73 -11.39
CA THR A 81 5.86 -0.29 -12.19
C THR A 81 5.17 0.27 -13.43
N VAL A 82 4.92 1.58 -13.48
CA VAL A 82 4.27 2.27 -14.61
C VAL A 82 5.23 3.13 -15.43
N SER A 83 6.43 3.44 -14.91
CA SER A 83 7.49 4.19 -15.60
C SER A 83 8.86 3.55 -15.44
N SER A 84 9.58 3.35 -16.56
CA SER A 84 10.90 2.74 -16.58
C SER A 84 12.05 3.66 -16.16
N GLU A 85 11.79 4.97 -15.98
CA GLU A 85 12.82 5.98 -15.67
C GLU A 85 13.65 5.62 -14.42
N HIS A 86 12.99 5.03 -13.42
CA HIS A 86 13.58 4.70 -12.13
C HIS A 86 13.60 3.18 -11.85
N ALA A 87 13.52 2.34 -12.88
CA ALA A 87 13.46 0.87 -12.74
C ALA A 87 14.63 0.29 -11.92
N HIS A 88 15.82 0.91 -12.01
CA HIS A 88 17.01 0.50 -11.27
C HIS A 88 16.90 0.70 -9.74
N LEU A 89 15.92 1.49 -9.26
CA LEU A 89 15.70 1.77 -7.84
C LEU A 89 14.59 0.88 -7.23
N GLU A 90 13.96 0.01 -8.01
CA GLU A 90 12.81 -0.81 -7.58
C GLU A 90 13.13 -1.62 -6.31
N ASP A 91 14.22 -2.38 -6.31
CA ASP A 91 14.63 -3.23 -5.18
C ASP A 91 14.90 -2.39 -3.92
N GLN A 92 15.50 -1.21 -4.07
CA GLN A 92 15.77 -0.33 -2.94
C GLN A 92 14.51 0.32 -2.37
N CYS A 93 13.60 0.75 -3.25
CA CYS A 93 12.29 1.27 -2.86
C CYS A 93 11.47 0.18 -2.15
N TYR A 94 11.48 -1.06 -2.66
CA TYR A 94 10.81 -2.20 -2.04
C TYR A 94 11.34 -2.49 -0.63
N LYS A 95 12.68 -2.64 -0.50
CA LYS A 95 13.35 -2.87 0.78
C LYS A 95 13.08 -1.75 1.77
N SER A 96 13.11 -0.50 1.32
CA SER A 96 12.84 0.67 2.16
C SER A 96 11.39 0.71 2.63
N ALA A 97 10.42 0.48 1.73
CA ALA A 97 9.00 0.44 2.08
C ALA A 97 8.72 -0.63 3.15
N ARG A 98 9.25 -1.84 2.98
CA ARG A 98 9.15 -2.94 3.96
C ARG A 98 9.81 -2.57 5.30
N LEU A 99 11.02 -2.03 5.27
CA LEU A 99 11.74 -1.61 6.47
C LEU A 99 10.93 -0.60 7.30
N TYR A 100 10.36 0.43 6.67
CA TYR A 100 9.57 1.43 7.39
C TYR A 100 8.22 0.88 7.86
N LEU A 101 7.59 -0.03 7.10
CA LEU A 101 6.40 -0.74 7.54
C LEU A 101 6.66 -1.57 8.80
N ASP A 102 7.79 -2.26 8.86
CA ASP A 102 8.14 -3.07 10.03
C ASP A 102 8.50 -2.19 11.24
N ARG A 103 9.11 -1.01 11.02
CA ARG A 103 9.31 -0.01 12.09
C ARG A 103 8.02 0.61 12.61
N CYS A 104 6.96 0.62 11.79
CA CYS A 104 5.67 1.07 12.26
C CYS A 104 5.07 0.13 13.31
N GLU A 105 5.46 -1.16 13.35
CA GLU A 105 4.84 -2.15 14.23
C GLU A 105 4.79 -1.72 15.71
N PRO A 106 3.70 -2.09 16.43
CA PRO A 106 3.47 -1.62 17.77
C PRO A 106 4.48 -2.26 18.73
N GLY A 107 5.48 -1.48 19.11
CA GLY A 107 6.41 -1.80 20.19
C GLY A 107 6.04 -1.11 21.51
N PRO A 108 6.76 -1.40 22.61
CA PRO A 108 6.56 -0.76 23.91
C PRO A 108 6.71 0.78 23.86
N ALA A 109 7.39 1.31 22.85
CA ALA A 109 7.57 2.74 22.62
C ALA A 109 6.65 3.34 21.52
N ASN A 110 5.91 2.51 20.77
CA ASN A 110 5.10 2.96 19.63
C ASN A 110 3.60 2.75 19.90
N LEU A 111 3.00 3.74 20.56
CA LEU A 111 1.57 3.78 20.86
C LEU A 111 0.71 4.18 19.65
N TYR A 112 1.33 4.69 18.57
CA TYR A 112 0.67 5.31 17.40
C TYR A 112 0.75 4.45 16.12
N PHE A 113 0.82 3.13 16.27
CA PHE A 113 0.84 2.18 15.15
C PHE A 113 -0.33 2.33 14.16
N ALA A 114 -1.46 2.84 14.64
CA ALA A 114 -2.70 2.97 13.89
C ALA A 114 -2.70 4.24 13.02
N SER A 115 -1.99 4.21 11.89
CA SER A 115 -1.95 5.29 10.90
C SER A 115 -2.57 4.86 9.56
N ILE A 116 -3.33 5.76 8.96
CA ILE A 116 -3.88 5.57 7.60
C ILE A 116 -2.75 5.43 6.57
N ASN A 117 -1.61 6.11 6.77
CA ASN A 117 -0.44 6.02 5.90
C ASN A 117 0.16 4.61 5.91
N THR A 118 0.21 3.97 7.09
CA THR A 118 0.68 2.57 7.20
C THR A 118 -0.24 1.62 6.45
N LEU A 119 -1.57 1.83 6.53
CA LEU A 119 -2.52 1.03 5.77
C LEU A 119 -2.34 1.23 4.26
N GLN A 120 -2.29 2.49 3.79
CA GLN A 120 -2.09 2.83 2.38
C GLN A 120 -0.77 2.22 1.85
N ALA A 121 0.31 2.30 2.64
CA ALA A 121 1.59 1.70 2.30
C ALA A 121 1.51 0.16 2.17
N LEU A 122 0.82 -0.53 3.08
CA LEU A 122 0.58 -1.97 2.98
C LEU A 122 -0.18 -2.33 1.69
N LEU A 123 -1.19 -1.54 1.32
CA LEU A 123 -1.98 -1.76 0.11
C LEU A 123 -1.14 -1.59 -1.17
N PHE A 124 -0.29 -0.57 -1.24
CA PHE A 124 0.61 -0.37 -2.38
C PHE A 124 1.66 -1.48 -2.51
N VAL A 125 2.26 -1.90 -1.38
CA VAL A 125 3.20 -3.03 -1.38
C VAL A 125 2.51 -4.33 -1.79
N ALA A 126 1.29 -4.59 -1.31
CA ALA A 126 0.51 -5.76 -1.74
C ALA A 126 0.18 -5.71 -3.23
N ARG A 127 -0.20 -4.54 -3.76
CA ARG A 127 -0.44 -4.34 -5.20
C ARG A 127 0.82 -4.62 -6.03
N PHE A 128 1.98 -4.16 -5.56
CA PHE A 128 3.26 -4.47 -6.19
C PHE A 128 3.53 -5.98 -6.19
N ASP A 129 3.43 -6.64 -5.03
CA ASP A 129 3.66 -8.09 -4.92
C ASP A 129 2.73 -8.89 -5.85
N ILE A 130 1.47 -8.47 -5.99
CA ILE A 130 0.51 -9.07 -6.94
C ILE A 130 1.00 -8.91 -8.38
N THR A 131 1.47 -7.72 -8.75
CA THR A 131 1.97 -7.40 -10.09
C THR A 131 3.23 -8.19 -10.43
N ASP A 132 4.07 -8.43 -9.43
CA ASP A 132 5.29 -9.25 -9.54
C ASP A 132 5.02 -10.75 -9.36
N SER A 133 3.76 -11.19 -9.37
CA SER A 133 3.36 -12.61 -9.25
C SER A 133 3.77 -13.28 -7.93
N GLN A 134 4.04 -12.50 -6.88
CA GLN A 134 4.39 -12.97 -5.54
C GLN A 134 3.15 -13.05 -4.64
N ILE A 135 2.14 -13.81 -5.06
CA ILE A 135 0.80 -13.83 -4.44
C ILE A 135 0.84 -14.21 -2.95
N THR A 136 1.70 -15.13 -2.51
CA THR A 136 1.82 -15.48 -1.09
C THR A 136 2.31 -14.31 -0.24
N LYS A 137 3.25 -13.49 -0.76
CA LYS A 137 3.74 -12.30 -0.05
C LYS A 137 2.67 -11.22 0.00
N ALA A 138 1.94 -11.03 -1.09
CA ALA A 138 0.79 -10.14 -1.14
C ALA A 138 -0.25 -10.55 -0.10
N TRP A 139 -0.57 -11.85 -0.01
CA TRP A 139 -1.53 -12.39 0.94
C TRP A 139 -1.17 -12.10 2.41
N MET A 140 0.09 -12.34 2.79
CA MET A 140 0.56 -12.02 4.14
C MET A 140 0.50 -10.52 4.43
N THR A 141 0.79 -9.68 3.42
CA THR A 141 0.71 -8.22 3.53
C THR A 141 -0.74 -7.75 3.68
N LEU A 142 -1.67 -8.37 2.95
CA LEU A 142 -3.11 -8.10 3.05
C LEU A 142 -3.67 -8.52 4.41
N GLY A 143 -3.21 -9.64 4.97
CA GLY A 143 -3.56 -10.03 6.34
C GLY A 143 -3.13 -8.99 7.39
N ARG A 144 -1.95 -8.38 7.23
CA ARG A 144 -1.52 -7.25 8.08
C ARG A 144 -2.43 -6.03 7.89
N ALA A 145 -2.78 -5.72 6.64
CA ALA A 145 -3.65 -4.61 6.30
C ALA A 145 -5.08 -4.79 6.85
N ASP A 146 -5.63 -6.01 6.83
CA ASP A 146 -6.93 -6.35 7.43
C ASP A 146 -6.93 -6.10 8.94
N ARG A 147 -5.94 -6.62 9.66
CA ARG A 147 -5.84 -6.39 11.11
C ARG A 147 -5.70 -4.92 11.45
N LEU A 148 -4.93 -4.17 10.65
CA LEU A 148 -4.79 -2.73 10.82
C LEU A 148 -6.10 -1.98 10.51
N SER A 149 -6.80 -2.34 9.43
CA SER A 149 -8.10 -1.77 9.07
C SER A 149 -9.15 -1.92 10.19
N ASN A 150 -9.19 -3.12 10.79
CA ASN A 150 -10.04 -3.40 11.95
C ASN A 150 -9.62 -2.57 13.19
N LEU A 151 -8.32 -2.41 13.43
CA LEU A 151 -7.81 -1.56 14.52
C LEU A 151 -8.21 -0.09 14.33
N LEU A 152 -8.14 0.40 13.09
CA LEU A 152 -8.55 1.74 12.69
C LEU A 152 -10.08 1.94 12.70
N LYS A 153 -10.86 0.86 12.85
CA LYS A 153 -12.34 0.83 12.76
C LYS A 153 -12.89 1.34 11.43
N LEU A 154 -12.19 1.08 10.33
CA LEU A 154 -12.65 1.53 9.01
C LEU A 154 -13.96 0.86 8.57
N ASN A 155 -14.20 -0.38 9.02
CA ASN A 155 -15.44 -1.13 8.80
C ASN A 155 -16.69 -0.54 9.47
N GLN A 156 -16.51 0.38 10.44
CA GLN A 156 -17.61 1.01 11.18
C GLN A 156 -17.78 2.49 10.82
N MET A 157 -17.09 2.97 9.78
CA MET A 157 -17.13 4.38 9.43
C MET A 157 -18.50 4.89 8.99
N ASP A 158 -19.33 4.03 8.42
CA ASP A 158 -20.70 4.37 8.02
C ASP A 158 -21.68 4.32 9.20
N ASN A 159 -21.29 3.73 10.33
CA ASN A 159 -22.14 3.62 11.50
C ASN A 159 -22.10 4.93 12.29
N GLN A 160 -23.29 5.50 12.54
CA GLN A 160 -23.46 6.71 13.37
C GLN A 160 -22.90 6.57 14.81
N GLU A 161 -22.50 5.36 15.23
CA GLU A 161 -21.88 5.08 16.52
C GLU A 161 -20.45 5.64 16.65
N MET A 162 -19.70 5.79 15.55
CA MET A 162 -18.41 6.50 15.57
C MET A 162 -18.61 7.97 15.95
N ALA A 163 -19.73 8.58 15.56
CA ALA A 163 -20.09 9.95 15.96
C ALA A 163 -20.44 10.07 17.46
N ARG A 164 -20.76 8.96 18.13
CA ARG A 164 -21.06 8.91 19.57
C ARG A 164 -19.84 8.65 20.45
N GLY A 165 -18.64 8.57 19.87
CA GLY A 165 -17.39 8.51 20.63
C GLY A 165 -17.14 7.17 21.32
N SER A 166 -17.63 6.06 20.75
CA SER A 166 -17.32 4.71 21.25
C SER A 166 -15.82 4.41 21.08
N ARG A 167 -15.03 4.77 22.11
CA ARG A 167 -13.59 4.49 22.19
C ARG A 167 -13.40 2.99 22.18
N SER A 168 -12.52 2.50 21.31
CA SER A 168 -12.07 1.11 21.36
C SER A 168 -11.42 0.83 22.71
N ASP A 169 -11.67 -0.34 23.31
CA ASP A 169 -10.99 -0.78 24.54
C ASP A 169 -9.46 -0.80 24.40
N CYS A 170 -8.95 -0.88 23.17
CA CYS A 170 -7.51 -0.83 22.88
C CYS A 170 -6.93 0.59 22.69
N GLY A 171 -7.76 1.64 22.71
CA GLY A 171 -7.32 3.04 22.58
C GLY A 171 -6.72 3.47 21.23
N LYS A 172 -6.67 2.58 20.22
CA LYS A 172 -5.93 2.78 18.96
C LYS A 172 -6.84 2.99 17.74
N SER A 173 -7.81 3.90 17.83
CA SER A 173 -8.66 4.28 16.68
C SER A 173 -8.16 5.58 16.05
N LEU A 174 -8.43 5.77 14.75
CA LEU A 174 -8.16 7.05 14.09
C LEU A 174 -8.90 8.19 14.80
N PRO A 175 -8.33 9.41 14.81
CA PRO A 175 -9.03 10.56 15.34
C PRO A 175 -10.35 10.75 14.58
N LEU A 176 -11.42 11.04 15.34
CA LEU A 176 -12.71 11.37 14.76
C LEU A 176 -12.55 12.65 13.95
N THR A 177 -12.89 12.57 12.66
CA THR A 177 -12.83 13.71 11.75
C THR A 177 -14.18 13.88 11.08
N LYS A 178 -14.57 15.14 10.87
CA LYS A 178 -15.75 15.51 10.07
C LYS A 178 -15.35 16.03 8.69
N ASP A 179 -14.06 16.07 8.39
CA ASP A 179 -13.56 16.49 7.10
C ASP A 179 -13.97 15.45 6.04
N PRO A 180 -14.81 15.82 5.06
CA PRO A 180 -15.30 14.89 4.04
C PRO A 180 -14.14 14.24 3.26
N LEU A 181 -13.05 14.97 3.06
CA LEU A 181 -11.89 14.48 2.32
C LEU A 181 -11.18 13.33 3.06
N LEU A 182 -10.94 13.49 4.35
CA LEU A 182 -10.31 12.45 5.17
C LEU A 182 -11.22 11.23 5.35
N LEU A 183 -12.54 11.43 5.40
CA LEU A 183 -13.51 10.33 5.42
C LEU A 183 -13.50 9.57 4.10
N GLU A 184 -13.47 10.28 2.98
CA GLU A 184 -13.39 9.66 1.66
C GLU A 184 -12.09 8.86 1.49
N GLU A 185 -10.95 9.43 1.87
CA GLU A 185 -9.65 8.74 1.75
C GLU A 185 -9.59 7.45 2.57
N ARG A 186 -10.11 7.49 3.79
CA ARG A 186 -10.24 6.31 4.67
C ARG A 186 -11.19 5.27 4.06
N GLY A 187 -12.33 5.69 3.53
CA GLY A 187 -13.30 4.80 2.87
C GLY A 187 -12.71 4.15 1.62
N ARG A 188 -12.03 4.92 0.77
CA ARG A 188 -11.34 4.39 -0.43
C ARG A 188 -10.24 3.40 -0.06
N SER A 189 -9.49 3.66 1.00
CA SER A 189 -8.47 2.73 1.52
C SER A 189 -9.09 1.41 2.00
N PHE A 190 -10.25 1.48 2.66
CA PHE A 190 -11.01 0.29 3.06
C PHE A 190 -11.49 -0.53 1.86
N TRP A 191 -12.12 0.12 0.87
CA TRP A 191 -12.60 -0.56 -0.33
C TRP A 191 -11.45 -1.13 -1.16
N ALA A 192 -10.31 -0.44 -1.23
CA ALA A 192 -9.11 -0.93 -1.89
C ALA A 192 -8.56 -2.22 -1.26
N LEU A 193 -8.59 -2.32 0.08
CA LEU A 193 -8.25 -3.55 0.79
C LEU A 193 -9.16 -4.71 0.35
N PHE A 194 -10.47 -4.49 0.33
CA PHE A 194 -11.45 -5.50 -0.08
C PHE A 194 -11.22 -5.98 -1.53
N ILE A 195 -10.95 -5.04 -2.44
CA ILE A 195 -10.68 -5.35 -3.86
C ILE A 195 -9.41 -6.19 -4.00
N LEU A 196 -8.31 -5.80 -3.34
CA LEU A 196 -7.03 -6.52 -3.43
C LEU A 196 -7.11 -7.91 -2.79
N GLU A 197 -7.79 -8.06 -1.65
CA GLU A 197 -7.99 -9.36 -1.02
C GLU A 197 -8.85 -10.30 -1.88
N SER A 198 -9.95 -9.79 -2.44
CA SER A 198 -10.80 -10.53 -3.37
C SER A 198 -10.02 -10.99 -4.60
N TYR A 199 -9.16 -10.12 -5.15
CA TYR A 199 -8.30 -10.47 -6.27
C TYR A 199 -7.28 -11.56 -5.89
N ALA A 200 -6.60 -11.41 -4.76
CA ALA A 200 -5.59 -12.36 -4.31
C ALA A 200 -6.20 -13.73 -3.96
N SER A 201 -7.40 -13.76 -3.37
CA SER A 201 -8.13 -14.99 -3.06
C SER A 201 -8.51 -15.75 -4.33
N ASN A 202 -9.10 -15.05 -5.32
CA ASN A 202 -9.46 -15.65 -6.61
C ASN A 202 -8.25 -16.21 -7.37
N ARG A 203 -7.04 -15.64 -7.18
CA ARG A 203 -5.81 -16.09 -7.84
C ARG A 203 -5.09 -17.23 -7.10
N SER A 204 -5.22 -17.30 -5.77
CA SER A 204 -4.49 -18.26 -4.93
C SER A 204 -5.31 -19.46 -4.47
N GLY A 205 -6.65 -19.35 -4.49
CA GLY A 205 -7.54 -20.31 -3.85
C GLY A 205 -7.54 -20.24 -2.31
N LEU A 206 -6.87 -19.24 -1.72
CA LEU A 206 -6.89 -18.99 -0.27
C LEU A 206 -8.17 -18.24 0.13
N ALA A 207 -8.77 -18.59 1.27
CA ALA A 207 -10.05 -18.02 1.71
C ALA A 207 -9.92 -16.53 2.09
N CYS A 208 -10.75 -15.65 1.53
CA CYS A 208 -10.86 -14.24 1.96
C CYS A 208 -11.14 -14.16 3.47
N GLN A 209 -10.29 -13.47 4.22
CA GLN A 209 -10.49 -13.23 5.65
C GLN A 209 -11.59 -12.19 5.87
N LEU A 210 -11.69 -11.14 5.04
CA LEU A 210 -12.79 -10.16 5.15
C LEU A 210 -14.15 -10.79 4.83
N GLY A 211 -14.23 -11.76 3.92
CA GLY A 211 -15.50 -12.35 3.46
C GLY A 211 -16.34 -12.99 4.57
N SER A 212 -15.71 -13.48 5.64
CA SER A 212 -16.41 -14.07 6.79
C SER A 212 -17.03 -13.02 7.74
N SER A 213 -16.52 -11.78 7.72
CA SER A 213 -17.06 -10.66 8.52
C SER A 213 -18.35 -10.07 7.93
N TRP A 214 -18.67 -10.35 6.67
CA TRP A 214 -19.82 -9.81 5.95
C TRP A 214 -21.00 -10.77 5.83
N ALA A 215 -20.91 -11.98 6.42
CA ALA A 215 -22.01 -12.94 6.45
C ALA A 215 -23.21 -12.51 7.34
N PHE A 216 -23.25 -11.25 7.81
CA PHE A 216 -24.29 -10.70 8.66
C PHE A 216 -24.91 -9.39 8.12
N PHE A 217 -24.72 -9.08 6.82
CA PHE A 217 -25.54 -8.10 6.10
C PHE A 217 -26.40 -8.80 5.06
#